data_AF-A0A7S3FG05-F1
#
_entry.id   AF-A0A7S3FG05-F1
#
_cell.length_a   1.000
_cell.length_b   1.000
_cell.length_c   1.000
_cell.angle_alpha   90.00
_cell.angle_beta   90.00
_cell.angle_gamma   90.00
#
_symmetry.space_group_name_H-M   'P 1'
#
loop_
_entity.id
_entity.type
_entity.pdbx_description
1 polymer ?
#
loop_
_entity_poly.entity_id
_entity_poly.type
_entity_poly.pdbx_seq_one_letter_code
_entity_poly.pdbx_strand_id
1 'polypeptide(L)'
;QAPLVFSAAAYATQTVFEVTGLRDGNAPLREISQAGALGSQERDSLCSTGEELWERLSSDVKEIVGPCRSSLYQLAPQKEARESPVWREDMPYLAWLYAWYRSLLPMVVDERALLFSALAPLAKVDARVALFALPQLSLAALTGSRAEDARRALAAEFVAVLKSCEESGSDIATMAAEAVFHIWDGLLRWVERLRRGEDAHATARTHSIATTAANVGAH
;
A
#
# COMPACT_ATOMS: atom_id res chain seq x y z
N GLN A 1 12.67 16.35 12.32
CA GLN A 1 12.04 15.50 11.28
C GLN A 1 12.49 14.04 11.39
N ALA A 2 13.78 13.73 11.55
CA ALA A 2 14.31 12.37 11.72
C ALA A 2 13.55 11.43 12.70
N PRO A 3 13.17 11.83 13.94
CA PRO A 3 12.51 10.91 14.86
C PRO A 3 11.13 10.43 14.37
N LEU A 4 10.41 11.27 13.61
CA LEU A 4 9.10 10.91 13.05
C LEU A 4 9.22 9.92 11.89
N VAL A 5 10.29 10.03 11.09
CA VAL A 5 10.55 9.09 9.98
C VAL A 5 10.90 7.71 10.54
N PHE A 6 11.72 7.65 11.60
CA PHE A 6 12.05 6.38 12.25
C PHE A 6 10.83 5.72 12.90
N SER A 7 9.98 6.47 13.61
CA SER A 7 8.74 5.92 14.18
C SER A 7 7.76 5.46 13.08
N ALA A 8 7.66 6.19 11.97
CA ALA A 8 6.84 5.79 10.83
C ALA A 8 7.37 4.53 10.13
N ALA A 9 8.70 4.42 9.98
CA ALA A 9 9.34 3.24 9.41
C ALA A 9 9.16 2.02 10.30
N ALA A 10 9.36 2.17 11.61
CA ALA A 10 9.16 1.10 12.58
C ALA A 10 7.70 0.63 12.62
N TYR A 11 6.73 1.56 12.52
CA TYR A 11 5.31 1.23 12.39
C TYR A 11 5.03 0.43 11.11
N ALA A 12 5.53 0.88 9.95
CA ALA A 12 5.36 0.17 8.69
C ALA A 12 5.96 -1.25 8.73
N THR A 13 7.16 -1.41 9.30
CA THR A 13 7.78 -2.72 9.51
C THR A 13 6.95 -3.60 10.45
N GLN A 14 6.43 -3.04 11.53
CA GLN A 14 5.55 -3.77 12.45
C GLN A 14 4.27 -4.23 11.77
N THR A 15 3.63 -3.40 10.93
CA THR A 15 2.42 -3.80 10.20
C THR A 15 2.71 -4.91 9.19
N VAL A 16 3.88 -4.91 8.54
CA VAL A 16 4.31 -6.02 7.69
C VAL A 16 4.38 -7.31 8.53
N PHE A 17 5.03 -7.27 9.70
CA PHE A 17 5.11 -8.45 10.58
C PHE A 17 3.75 -8.91 11.11
N GLU A 18 2.82 -7.98 11.33
CA GLU A 18 1.45 -8.31 11.72
C GLU A 18 0.70 -9.03 10.59
N VAL A 19 0.78 -8.51 9.36
CA VAL A 19 0.15 -9.14 8.18
C VAL A 19 0.79 -10.49 7.83
N THR A 20 2.10 -10.64 8.03
CA THR A 20 2.81 -11.91 7.74
C THR A 20 2.83 -12.88 8.92
N GLY A 21 2.15 -12.60 10.03
CA GLY A 21 2.14 -13.50 11.19
C GLY A 21 3.48 -13.66 11.92
N LEU A 22 4.45 -12.76 11.71
CA LEU A 22 5.80 -12.77 12.32
C LEU A 22 5.85 -12.20 13.75
N ARG A 23 4.72 -11.75 14.26
CA ARG A 23 4.64 -11.07 15.56
C ARG A 23 4.63 -12.10 16.68
N ASP A 24 5.60 -12.01 17.59
CA ASP A 24 5.67 -12.88 18.77
C ASP A 24 4.45 -12.60 19.66
N GLY A 25 3.71 -13.66 20.01
CA GLY A 25 2.36 -13.56 20.58
C GLY A 25 2.20 -12.68 21.84
N ASN A 26 0.95 -12.22 22.03
CA ASN A 26 0.38 -11.53 23.21
C ASN A 26 0.50 -9.99 23.35
N ALA A 27 0.55 -9.24 22.24
CA ALA A 27 0.11 -7.84 22.22
C ALA A 27 -1.37 -7.75 21.79
N PRO A 28 -2.20 -6.89 22.41
CA PRO A 28 -3.64 -6.97 22.23
C PRO A 28 -4.00 -6.69 20.78
N LEU A 29 -4.80 -7.58 20.21
CA LEU A 29 -5.70 -7.34 19.07
C LEU A 29 -6.67 -6.20 19.44
N ARG A 30 -6.15 -4.98 19.65
CA ARG A 30 -6.98 -3.80 19.83
C ARG A 30 -7.30 -3.27 18.44
N GLU A 31 -8.54 -3.57 18.06
CA GLU A 31 -9.35 -2.93 17.01
C GLU A 31 -9.35 -3.49 15.59
N ILE A 32 -8.79 -4.68 15.33
CA ILE A 32 -9.07 -5.41 14.07
C ILE A 32 -10.04 -6.60 14.28
N SER A 33 -10.32 -6.96 15.54
CA SER A 33 -11.25 -8.06 15.87
C SER A 33 -12.74 -7.76 15.66
N GLN A 34 -13.12 -6.71 14.91
CA GLN A 34 -14.52 -6.52 14.48
C GLN A 34 -14.80 -6.92 13.02
N ALA A 35 -13.81 -7.46 12.29
CA ALA A 35 -14.06 -8.09 10.99
C ALA A 35 -13.33 -9.44 10.90
N GLY A 36 -13.97 -10.49 11.44
CA GLY A 36 -13.62 -11.89 11.17
C GLY A 36 -12.55 -12.49 12.07
N ALA A 37 -12.95 -13.43 12.94
CA ALA A 37 -12.02 -14.29 13.65
C ALA A 37 -11.41 -15.29 12.64
N LEU A 38 -10.14 -15.11 12.29
CA LEU A 38 -9.38 -16.04 11.43
C LEU A 38 -9.32 -17.45 12.04
N GLY A 39 -9.49 -18.47 11.21
CA GLY A 39 -9.40 -19.89 11.61
C GLY A 39 -7.98 -20.25 12.08
N SER A 40 -7.85 -21.34 12.84
CA SER A 40 -6.52 -21.83 13.29
C SER A 40 -5.61 -22.18 12.11
N GLN A 41 -6.17 -22.77 11.05
CA GLN A 41 -5.44 -23.19 9.86
C GLN A 41 -4.89 -22.03 9.01
N GLU A 42 -5.57 -20.87 9.03
CA GLU A 42 -5.12 -19.66 8.32
C GLU A 42 -4.01 -18.93 9.10
N ARG A 43 -4.07 -18.99 10.43
CA ARG A 43 -2.98 -18.48 11.29
C ARG A 43 -1.71 -19.30 11.12
N ASP A 44 -1.82 -20.62 10.98
CA ASP A 44 -0.67 -21.51 10.80
C ASP A 44 0.04 -21.27 9.44
N SER A 45 -0.71 -21.01 8.36
CA SER A 45 -0.15 -20.74 7.02
C SER A 45 0.48 -19.35 6.89
N LEU A 46 -0.09 -18.33 7.55
CA LEU A 46 0.51 -17.01 7.65
C LEU A 46 1.79 -17.06 8.48
N CYS A 47 1.78 -17.76 9.62
CA CYS A 47 2.95 -17.98 10.47
C CYS A 47 4.09 -18.66 9.71
N SER A 48 3.81 -19.70 8.91
CA SER A 48 4.84 -20.35 8.09
C SER A 48 5.42 -19.44 7.01
N THR A 49 4.58 -18.60 6.38
CA THR A 49 5.02 -17.63 5.36
C THR A 49 5.88 -16.51 5.98
N GLY A 50 5.52 -16.10 7.19
CA GLY A 50 6.26 -15.13 7.97
C GLY A 50 7.66 -15.61 8.31
N GLU A 51 7.78 -16.81 8.87
CA GLU A 51 9.09 -17.37 9.24
C GLU A 51 9.99 -17.59 8.02
N GLU A 52 9.45 -18.00 6.86
CA GLU A 52 10.20 -18.02 5.60
C GLU A 52 10.73 -16.64 5.18
N LEU A 53 9.92 -15.59 5.36
CA LEU A 53 10.34 -14.21 5.08
C LEU A 53 11.44 -13.77 6.04
N TRP A 54 11.31 -14.10 7.33
CA TRP A 54 12.32 -13.80 8.34
C TRP A 54 13.65 -14.47 8.01
N GLU A 55 13.65 -15.75 7.65
CA GLU A 55 14.86 -16.48 7.30
C GLU A 55 15.59 -15.95 6.06
N ARG A 56 14.88 -15.25 5.17
CA ARG A 56 15.49 -14.59 4.01
C ARG A 56 16.17 -13.26 4.33
N LEU A 57 15.95 -12.68 5.52
CA LEU A 57 16.60 -11.45 5.95
C LEU A 57 18.05 -11.73 6.39
N SER A 58 18.98 -10.83 6.05
CA SER A 58 20.36 -10.90 6.54
C SER A 58 20.42 -10.67 8.06
N SER A 59 21.51 -11.12 8.72
CA SER A 59 21.67 -10.92 10.17
C SER A 59 21.60 -9.45 10.56
N ASP A 60 22.22 -8.58 9.77
CA ASP A 60 22.24 -7.14 10.01
C ASP A 60 20.83 -6.54 9.99
N VAL A 61 19.99 -6.99 9.05
CA VAL A 61 18.60 -6.56 8.99
C VAL A 61 17.83 -7.12 10.17
N LYS A 62 17.97 -8.42 10.49
CA LYS A 62 17.32 -9.06 11.65
C LYS A 62 17.62 -8.34 12.96
N GLU A 63 18.85 -7.86 13.17
CA GLU A 63 19.23 -7.08 14.36
C GLU A 63 18.47 -5.74 14.44
N ILE A 64 18.32 -5.07 13.30
CA ILE A 64 17.65 -3.76 13.20
C ILE A 64 16.13 -3.89 13.35
N VAL A 65 15.52 -4.88 12.69
CA VAL A 65 14.04 -5.03 12.66
C VAL A 65 13.50 -5.93 13.76
N GLY A 66 14.35 -6.73 14.42
CA GLY A 66 13.96 -7.61 15.53
C GLY A 66 13.14 -6.93 16.63
N PRO A 67 13.50 -5.72 17.09
CA PRO A 67 12.69 -4.98 18.06
C PRO A 67 11.26 -4.68 17.60
N CYS A 68 11.00 -4.61 16.29
CA CYS A 68 9.67 -4.36 15.74
C CYS A 68 8.74 -5.59 15.82
N ARG A 69 9.25 -6.79 16.14
CA ARG A 69 8.44 -8.00 16.37
C ARG A 69 7.67 -7.95 17.69
N SER A 70 8.17 -7.24 18.70
CA SER A 70 7.59 -7.16 20.04
C SER A 70 7.11 -5.76 20.45
N SER A 71 7.47 -4.73 19.68
CA SER A 71 7.10 -3.34 19.97
C SER A 71 5.62 -3.01 19.68
N LEU A 72 5.14 -1.89 20.23
CA LEU A 72 3.78 -1.37 20.14
C LEU A 72 3.78 0.05 19.55
N TYR A 73 4.23 0.20 18.31
CA TYR A 73 4.08 1.47 17.60
C TYR A 73 2.60 1.69 17.28
N GLN A 74 2.05 2.82 17.72
CA GLN A 74 0.70 3.26 17.42
C GLN A 74 0.77 4.57 16.67
N LEU A 75 0.03 4.66 15.57
CA LEU A 75 -0.15 5.91 14.85
C LEU A 75 -1.53 6.48 15.13
N ALA A 76 -1.60 7.79 15.33
CA ALA A 76 -2.88 8.48 15.45
C ALA A 76 -3.70 8.34 14.15
N PRO A 77 -5.04 8.22 14.25
CA PRO A 77 -5.90 8.05 13.08
C PRO A 77 -5.75 9.22 12.10
N GLN A 78 -5.67 8.88 10.82
CA GLN A 78 -5.53 9.84 9.72
C GLN A 78 -6.89 10.50 9.42
N LYS A 79 -6.89 11.83 9.25
CA LYS A 79 -8.06 12.65 8.83
C LYS A 79 -8.62 12.20 7.47
N GLU A 80 -9.86 12.56 7.13
CA GLU A 80 -10.58 12.14 5.90
C GLU A 80 -9.87 12.44 4.57
N ALA A 81 -10.13 11.62 3.55
CA ALA A 81 -9.56 11.71 2.21
C ALA A 81 -10.20 12.84 1.38
N ARG A 82 -9.42 13.41 0.43
CA ARG A 82 -9.91 14.43 -0.52
C ARG A 82 -10.48 13.76 -1.77
N GLU A 83 -11.52 14.37 -2.34
CA GLU A 83 -12.10 13.95 -3.62
C GLU A 83 -11.17 14.25 -4.80
N SER A 84 -11.23 13.42 -5.84
CA SER A 84 -10.42 13.51 -7.06
C SER A 84 -11.07 14.47 -8.07
N PRO A 85 -10.31 15.25 -8.87
CA PRO A 85 -8.85 15.32 -8.91
C PRO A 85 -8.25 16.12 -7.76
N VAL A 86 -7.06 15.70 -7.35
CA VAL A 86 -6.30 16.27 -6.24
C VAL A 86 -5.30 17.32 -6.73
N TRP A 87 -4.86 17.22 -7.98
CA TRP A 87 -3.90 18.13 -8.62
C TRP A 87 -4.34 19.59 -8.53
N ARG A 88 -3.39 20.43 -8.09
CA ARG A 88 -3.47 21.89 -8.14
C ARG A 88 -2.07 22.45 -8.30
N GLU A 89 -1.89 23.39 -9.23
CA GLU A 89 -0.57 23.98 -9.55
C GLU A 89 0.05 24.74 -8.37
N ASP A 90 -0.79 25.23 -7.44
CA ASP A 90 -0.35 25.92 -6.23
C ASP A 90 0.21 24.99 -5.14
N MET A 91 0.11 23.67 -5.36
CA MET A 91 0.48 22.66 -4.37
C MET A 91 1.94 22.21 -4.55
N PRO A 92 2.72 22.10 -3.45
CA PRO A 92 4.02 21.45 -3.52
C PRO A 92 3.92 20.02 -4.03
N TYR A 93 4.85 19.61 -4.89
CA TYR A 93 4.87 18.27 -5.51
C TYR A 93 4.69 17.11 -4.52
N LEU A 94 5.43 17.11 -3.40
CA LEU A 94 5.31 16.09 -2.36
C LEU A 94 3.92 16.10 -1.69
N ALA A 95 3.35 17.29 -1.48
CA ALA A 95 2.02 17.40 -0.89
C ALA A 95 0.95 16.87 -1.84
N TRP A 96 1.12 17.07 -3.15
CA TRP A 96 0.26 16.49 -4.18
C TRP A 96 0.38 14.97 -4.23
N LEU A 97 1.59 14.42 -4.34
CA LEU A 97 1.81 12.96 -4.34
C LEU A 97 1.16 12.29 -3.13
N TYR A 98 1.35 12.85 -1.94
CA TYR A 98 0.74 12.32 -0.73
C TYR A 98 -0.78 12.47 -0.73
N ALA A 99 -1.32 13.59 -1.22
CA ALA A 99 -2.76 13.77 -1.30
C ALA A 99 -3.41 12.81 -2.31
N TRP A 100 -2.72 12.50 -3.42
CA TRP A 100 -3.15 11.49 -4.39
C TRP A 100 -3.06 10.08 -3.83
N TYR A 101 -1.96 9.73 -3.15
CA TYR A 101 -1.84 8.47 -2.41
C TYR A 101 -3.02 8.26 -1.46
N ARG A 102 -3.37 9.32 -0.74
CA ARG A 102 -4.48 9.32 0.20
C ARG A 102 -5.86 9.23 -0.43
N SER A 103 -6.06 9.72 -1.66
CA SER A 103 -7.37 9.61 -2.33
C SER A 103 -7.63 8.20 -2.85
N LEU A 104 -6.57 7.46 -3.19
CA LEU A 104 -6.65 6.06 -3.64
C LEU A 104 -6.79 5.06 -2.48
N LEU A 105 -6.25 5.37 -1.30
CA LEU A 105 -6.24 4.44 -0.16
C LEU A 105 -7.62 3.87 0.23
N PRO A 106 -8.72 4.67 0.29
CA PRO A 106 -10.06 4.16 0.62
C PRO A 106 -10.70 3.29 -0.47
N MET A 107 -10.06 3.17 -1.64
CA MET A 107 -10.52 2.31 -2.74
C MET A 107 -9.96 0.90 -2.63
N VAL A 108 -8.95 0.68 -1.78
CA VAL A 108 -8.44 -0.65 -1.42
C VAL A 108 -9.23 -1.15 -0.21
N VAL A 109 -9.96 -2.25 -0.39
CA VAL A 109 -10.87 -2.82 0.62
C VAL A 109 -10.35 -4.15 1.19
N ASP A 110 -9.26 -4.68 0.64
CA ASP A 110 -8.64 -5.92 1.09
C ASP A 110 -7.51 -5.70 2.11
N GLU A 111 -6.89 -6.79 2.58
CA GLU A 111 -5.78 -6.79 3.55
C GLU A 111 -4.60 -5.88 3.18
N ARG A 112 -4.41 -5.58 1.88
CA ARG A 112 -3.34 -4.68 1.42
C ARG A 112 -3.59 -3.24 1.87
N ALA A 113 -4.84 -2.88 2.18
CA ALA A 113 -5.18 -1.58 2.72
C ALA A 113 -4.42 -1.27 4.02
N LEU A 114 -4.17 -2.29 4.86
CA LEU A 114 -3.40 -2.15 6.10
C LEU A 114 -1.93 -1.80 5.80
N LEU A 115 -1.32 -2.49 4.84
CA LEU A 115 0.06 -2.23 4.42
C LEU A 115 0.22 -0.81 3.87
N PHE A 116 -0.69 -0.38 3.00
CA PHE A 116 -0.66 0.98 2.45
C PHE A 116 -0.99 2.04 3.52
N SER A 117 -1.93 1.77 4.43
CA SER A 117 -2.18 2.64 5.59
C SER A 117 -0.91 2.86 6.41
N ALA A 118 -0.12 1.80 6.62
CA ALA A 118 1.12 1.89 7.38
C ALA A 118 2.24 2.62 6.64
N LEU A 119 2.25 2.60 5.30
CA LEU A 119 3.20 3.36 4.48
C LEU A 119 2.82 4.83 4.32
N ALA A 120 1.56 5.21 4.55
CA ALA A 120 1.08 6.58 4.37
C ALA A 120 1.92 7.66 5.10
N PRO A 121 2.39 7.46 6.35
CA PRO A 121 3.20 8.47 7.04
C PRO A 121 4.58 8.65 6.41
N LEU A 122 5.16 7.58 5.84
CA LEU A 122 6.42 7.66 5.09
C LEU A 122 6.21 8.35 3.74
N ALA A 123 5.13 8.02 3.03
CA ALA A 123 4.76 8.68 1.77
C ALA A 123 4.48 10.18 1.96
N LYS A 124 4.10 10.62 3.17
CA LYS A 124 3.91 12.04 3.51
C LYS A 124 5.22 12.82 3.56
N VAL A 125 6.32 12.17 3.95
CA VAL A 125 7.60 12.83 4.24
C VAL A 125 8.64 12.58 3.15
N ASP A 126 8.48 11.54 2.33
CA ASP A 126 9.41 11.18 1.26
C ASP A 126 8.66 10.85 -0.05
N ALA A 127 8.95 11.64 -1.10
CA ALA A 127 8.38 11.47 -2.43
C ALA A 127 8.77 10.15 -3.07
N ARG A 128 9.97 9.62 -2.76
CA ARG A 128 10.44 8.33 -3.31
C ARG A 128 9.60 7.18 -2.79
N VAL A 129 9.21 7.23 -1.51
CA VAL A 129 8.31 6.24 -0.92
C VAL A 129 6.93 6.34 -1.55
N ALA A 130 6.41 7.56 -1.74
CA ALA A 130 5.13 7.76 -2.43
C ALA A 130 5.16 7.21 -3.86
N LEU A 131 6.19 7.54 -4.65
CA LEU A 131 6.36 7.08 -6.03
C LEU A 131 6.55 5.57 -6.14
N PHE A 132 7.22 4.95 -5.16
CA PHE A 132 7.34 3.50 -5.10
C PHE A 132 5.99 2.82 -4.80
N ALA A 133 5.22 3.38 -3.85
CA ALA A 133 3.98 2.76 -3.38
C ALA A 133 2.79 3.04 -4.30
N LEU A 134 2.73 4.19 -4.98
CA LEU A 134 1.61 4.61 -5.83
C LEU A 134 1.26 3.59 -6.93
N PRO A 135 2.19 3.05 -7.74
CA PRO A 135 1.85 2.04 -8.75
C PRO A 135 1.20 0.79 -8.15
N GLN A 136 1.70 0.34 -7.00
CA GLN A 136 1.15 -0.84 -6.30
C GLN A 136 -0.23 -0.54 -5.69
N LEU A 137 -0.41 0.66 -5.15
CA LEU A 137 -1.68 1.12 -4.60
C LEU A 137 -2.74 1.28 -5.71
N SER A 138 -2.37 1.89 -6.84
CA SER A 138 -3.23 2.01 -8.01
C SER A 138 -3.65 0.65 -8.52
N LEU A 139 -2.73 -0.31 -8.57
CA LEU A 139 -3.03 -1.68 -8.96
C LEU A 139 -3.99 -2.36 -7.96
N ALA A 140 -3.74 -2.23 -6.67
CA ALA A 140 -4.62 -2.78 -5.63
C ALA A 140 -6.04 -2.20 -5.73
N ALA A 141 -6.15 -0.90 -5.96
CA ALA A 141 -7.44 -0.22 -6.14
C ALA A 141 -8.16 -0.65 -7.43
N LEU A 142 -7.43 -0.83 -8.54
CA LEU A 142 -7.97 -1.27 -9.83
C LEU A 142 -8.35 -2.76 -9.88
N THR A 143 -7.82 -3.58 -8.98
CA THR A 143 -8.13 -5.02 -8.88
C THR A 143 -9.15 -5.33 -7.79
N GLY A 144 -9.53 -4.35 -6.97
CA GLY A 144 -10.50 -4.49 -5.89
C GLY A 144 -11.95 -4.30 -6.33
N SER A 145 -12.87 -4.41 -5.37
CA SER A 145 -14.32 -4.24 -5.58
C SER A 145 -14.73 -2.83 -6.04
N ARG A 146 -13.86 -1.82 -5.81
CA ARG A 146 -14.07 -0.42 -6.20
C ARG A 146 -13.28 -0.01 -7.45
N ALA A 147 -12.94 -0.98 -8.31
CA ALA A 147 -12.13 -0.75 -9.51
C ALA A 147 -12.63 0.40 -10.41
N GLU A 148 -13.94 0.53 -10.61
CA GLU A 148 -14.51 1.60 -11.45
C GLU A 148 -14.35 3.01 -10.84
N ASP A 149 -14.44 3.13 -9.50
CA ASP A 149 -14.15 4.39 -8.80
C ASP A 149 -12.67 4.76 -8.95
N ALA A 150 -11.79 3.78 -8.74
CA ALA A 150 -10.35 3.94 -8.88
C ALA A 150 -9.95 4.33 -10.30
N ARG A 151 -10.55 3.69 -11.31
CA ARG A 151 -10.33 3.99 -12.73
C ARG A 151 -10.73 5.43 -13.05
N ARG A 152 -11.90 5.88 -12.59
CA ARG A 152 -12.35 7.26 -12.77
C ARG A 152 -11.42 8.27 -12.09
N ALA A 153 -11.03 8.00 -10.84
CA ALA A 153 -10.15 8.88 -10.09
C ALA A 153 -8.76 9.00 -10.76
N LEU A 154 -8.15 7.88 -11.13
CA LEU A 154 -6.85 7.85 -11.82
C LEU A 154 -6.90 8.59 -13.17
N ALA A 155 -7.93 8.33 -13.98
CA ALA A 155 -8.10 8.99 -15.27
C ALA A 155 -8.29 10.51 -15.11
N ALA A 156 -9.10 10.93 -14.14
CA ALA A 156 -9.31 12.35 -13.84
C ALA A 156 -8.00 13.03 -13.42
N GLU A 157 -7.20 12.37 -12.58
CA GLU A 157 -5.92 12.89 -12.12
C GLU A 157 -4.90 13.03 -13.25
N PHE A 158 -4.73 11.97 -14.06
CA PHE A 158 -3.81 11.99 -15.19
C PHE A 158 -4.14 13.10 -16.17
N VAL A 159 -5.42 13.24 -16.53
CA VAL A 159 -5.86 14.30 -17.45
C VAL A 159 -5.64 15.69 -16.85
N ALA A 160 -5.89 15.88 -15.56
CA ALA A 160 -5.67 17.18 -14.90
C ALA A 160 -4.19 17.59 -14.91
N VAL A 161 -3.29 16.66 -14.58
CA VAL A 161 -1.84 16.91 -14.57
C VAL A 161 -1.30 17.16 -15.97
N LEU A 162 -1.69 16.32 -16.95
CA LEU A 162 -1.16 16.42 -18.32
C LEU A 162 -1.63 17.71 -19.00
N LYS A 163 -2.88 18.14 -18.80
CA LYS A 163 -3.38 19.43 -19.30
C LYS A 163 -2.63 20.60 -18.68
N SER A 164 -2.44 20.59 -17.37
CA SER A 164 -1.68 21.62 -16.66
C SER A 164 -0.21 21.69 -17.13
N CYS A 165 0.41 20.55 -17.43
CA CYS A 165 1.75 20.51 -18.01
C CYS A 165 1.80 21.10 -19.44
N GLU A 166 0.77 20.85 -20.25
CA GLU A 166 0.65 21.42 -21.60
C GLU A 166 0.45 22.95 -21.57
N GLU A 167 -0.39 23.45 -20.65
CA GLU A 167 -0.76 24.86 -20.55
C GLU A 167 0.32 25.73 -19.86
N SER A 168 0.85 25.26 -18.72
CA SER A 168 1.77 26.05 -17.89
C SER A 168 3.24 25.85 -18.25
N GLY A 169 3.61 24.63 -18.69
CA GLY A 169 5.02 24.23 -18.86
C GLY A 169 5.86 24.38 -17.59
N SER A 170 5.24 24.46 -16.41
CA SER A 170 5.96 24.69 -15.15
C SER A 170 6.75 23.46 -14.70
N ASP A 171 7.89 23.67 -14.03
CA ASP A 171 8.73 22.59 -13.49
C ASP A 171 7.92 21.61 -12.61
N ILE A 172 7.00 22.14 -11.80
CA ILE A 172 6.14 21.35 -10.92
C ILE A 172 5.17 20.47 -11.74
N ALA A 173 4.58 21.02 -12.80
CA ALA A 173 3.70 20.27 -13.70
C ALA A 173 4.49 19.21 -14.51
N THR A 174 5.72 19.50 -14.92
CA THR A 174 6.61 18.53 -15.57
C THR A 174 6.96 17.37 -14.63
N MET A 175 7.35 17.66 -13.38
CA MET A 175 7.60 16.62 -12.37
C MET A 175 6.37 15.77 -12.08
N ALA A 176 5.18 16.39 -12.08
CA ALA A 176 3.92 15.68 -11.91
C ALA A 176 3.58 14.80 -13.11
N ALA A 177 3.82 15.27 -14.33
CA ALA A 177 3.68 14.48 -15.55
C ALA A 177 4.63 13.26 -15.53
N GLU A 178 5.88 13.43 -15.13
CA GLU A 178 6.83 12.32 -14.93
C GLU A 178 6.31 11.28 -13.93
N ALA A 179 5.72 11.72 -12.82
CA ALA A 179 5.09 10.81 -11.85
C ALA A 179 3.90 10.04 -12.43
N VAL A 180 3.06 10.72 -13.22
CA VAL A 180 1.93 10.10 -13.93
C VAL A 180 2.44 9.01 -14.87
N PHE A 181 3.45 9.30 -15.69
CA PHE A 181 4.06 8.31 -16.58
C PHE A 181 4.72 7.16 -15.82
N HIS A 182 5.38 7.44 -14.70
CA HIS A 182 5.95 6.40 -13.86
C HIS A 182 4.90 5.39 -13.36
N ILE A 183 3.73 5.89 -12.93
CA ILE A 183 2.60 5.05 -12.48
C ILE A 183 2.00 4.29 -13.65
N TRP A 184 1.75 4.96 -14.78
CA TRP A 184 1.24 4.35 -16.00
C TRP A 184 2.13 3.19 -16.48
N ASP A 185 3.44 3.42 -16.54
CA ASP A 185 4.42 2.40 -16.91
C ASP A 185 4.45 1.24 -15.92
N GLY A 186 4.27 1.52 -14.63
CA GLY A 186 4.12 0.50 -13.59
C GLY A 186 2.92 -0.42 -13.83
N LEU A 187 1.78 0.17 -14.20
CA LEU A 187 0.55 -0.56 -14.55
C LEU A 187 0.72 -1.36 -15.84
N LEU A 188 1.33 -0.77 -16.87
CA LEU A 188 1.66 -1.46 -18.13
C LEU A 188 2.54 -2.67 -17.89
N ARG A 189 3.64 -2.51 -17.13
CA ARG A 189 4.52 -3.63 -16.77
C ARG A 189 3.75 -4.75 -16.07
N TRP A 190 2.79 -4.43 -15.21
CA TRP A 190 1.94 -5.43 -14.59
C TRP A 190 1.04 -6.15 -15.60
N VAL A 191 0.37 -5.42 -16.50
CA VAL A 191 -0.44 -6.03 -17.58
C VAL A 191 0.42 -6.96 -18.45
N GLU A 192 1.66 -6.57 -18.75
CA GLU A 192 2.57 -7.42 -19.49
C GLU A 192 2.97 -8.69 -18.72
N ARG A 193 3.23 -8.61 -17.41
CA ARG A 193 3.51 -9.78 -16.57
C ARG A 193 2.33 -10.75 -16.52
N LEU A 194 1.10 -10.23 -16.42
CA LEU A 194 -0.11 -11.05 -16.57
C LEU A 194 -0.16 -11.75 -17.92
N ARG A 195 0.10 -11.03 -19.01
CA ARG A 195 0.09 -11.58 -20.37
C ARG A 195 1.14 -12.68 -20.57
N ARG A 196 2.31 -12.54 -19.91
CA ARG A 196 3.36 -13.56 -19.91
C ARG A 196 3.04 -14.77 -19.02
N GLY A 197 1.96 -14.73 -18.24
CA GLY A 197 1.59 -15.79 -17.30
C GLY A 197 2.49 -15.87 -16.07
N GLU A 198 3.40 -14.91 -15.88
CA GLU A 198 4.32 -14.86 -14.73
C GLU A 198 3.55 -14.63 -13.42
N ASP A 199 2.44 -13.90 -13.52
CA ASP A 199 1.58 -13.62 -12.38
C ASP A 199 0.60 -14.75 -12.08
N ALA A 200 0.42 -15.79 -12.92
CA ALA A 200 -0.45 -16.93 -12.59
C ALA A 200 -0.01 -17.68 -11.32
N HIS A 201 1.28 -17.62 -10.95
CA HIS A 201 1.79 -18.13 -9.67
C HIS A 201 1.76 -17.10 -8.53
N ALA A 202 1.64 -15.80 -8.84
CA ALA A 202 1.54 -14.73 -7.84
C ALA A 202 0.08 -14.50 -7.44
N THR A 203 -0.84 -14.44 -8.40
CA THR A 203 -2.29 -14.42 -8.20
C THR A 203 -2.83 -15.77 -7.75
N ALA A 204 -2.27 -16.92 -8.11
CA ALA A 204 -2.65 -18.19 -7.45
C ALA A 204 -2.24 -18.22 -5.97
N ARG A 205 -1.16 -17.55 -5.57
CA ARG A 205 -0.79 -17.41 -4.15
C ARG A 205 -1.67 -16.38 -3.42
N THR A 206 -2.04 -15.27 -4.06
CA THR A 206 -2.97 -14.29 -3.46
C THR A 206 -4.44 -14.77 -3.49
N HIS A 207 -4.89 -15.50 -4.52
CA HIS A 207 -6.18 -16.19 -4.53
C HIS A 207 -6.17 -17.44 -3.63
N SER A 208 -5.07 -18.18 -3.45
CA SER A 208 -5.07 -19.26 -2.45
C SER A 208 -5.25 -18.72 -1.02
N ILE A 209 -4.85 -17.47 -0.78
CA ILE A 209 -5.08 -16.75 0.49
C ILE A 209 -6.50 -16.17 0.52
N ALA A 210 -6.99 -15.55 -0.57
CA ALA A 210 -8.32 -14.90 -0.62
C ALA A 210 -9.51 -15.85 -0.90
N THR A 211 -9.32 -16.96 -1.62
CA THR A 211 -10.36 -17.94 -1.98
C THR A 211 -10.63 -18.90 -0.83
N THR A 212 -9.64 -19.19 0.03
CA THR A 212 -9.89 -19.85 1.32
C THR A 212 -10.78 -18.99 2.22
N ALA A 213 -10.60 -17.66 2.19
CA ALA A 213 -11.43 -16.71 2.92
C ALA A 213 -12.87 -16.55 2.36
N ALA A 214 -13.09 -16.78 1.05
CA ALA A 214 -14.42 -16.64 0.43
C ALA A 214 -15.32 -17.89 0.58
N ASN A 215 -14.74 -19.09 0.69
CA ASN A 215 -15.51 -20.35 0.72
C ASN A 215 -16.16 -20.68 2.08
N VAL A 216 -15.89 -19.91 3.13
CA VAL A 216 -16.46 -20.13 4.48
C VAL A 216 -17.71 -19.26 4.72
N GLY A 217 -18.05 -18.35 3.80
CA GLY A 217 -19.25 -17.50 3.91
C GLY A 217 -20.57 -18.14 3.45
N ALA A 218 -20.60 -19.44 3.10
CA ALA A 218 -21.75 -20.09 2.46
C ALA A 218 -22.30 -21.34 3.18
N HIS A 219 -21.95 -21.58 4.45
CA HIS A 219 -22.54 -22.64 5.26
C HIS A 219 -23.00 -22.16 6.63
#